data_AF-A0A970UR82-F1
#
_entry.id   AF-A0A970UR82-F1
#
_cell.length_a   1.000
_cell.length_b   1.000
_cell.length_c   1.000
_cell.angle_alpha   90.00
_cell.angle_beta   90.00
_cell.angle_gamma   90.00
#
_symmetry.space_group_name_H-M   'P 1'
#
loop_
_entity.id
_entity.type
_entity.pdbx_description
1 polymer ?
#
loop_
_entity_poly.entity_id
_entity_poly.type
_entity_poly.pdbx_seq_one_letter_code
_entity_poly.pdbx_strand_id
1 'polypeptide(L)'
;LLGIPGFVINWFGDSLDGRLAYYRNRPKKLYGFTLDITIDWIGIILIGVGFIVYAEGVWELIGYGFVVMYGWEMIVALMRLRLTGNYSIDFFKVGPTEVRIVLILVLITELLLPDSIRYFALLVCIILFIVNIIDTHNLLRIAENMDLKERNQSEGK
;
A
#
# COMPACT_ATOMS: atom_id res chain seq x y z
N LEU A 1 20.00 0.47 13.14
CA LEU A 1 19.61 -0.48 14.22
C LEU A 1 18.17 -0.29 14.75
N LEU A 2 17.54 0.89 14.61
CA LEU A 2 16.14 1.12 15.04
C LEU A 2 15.06 0.46 14.16
N GLY A 3 15.39 0.02 12.94
CA GLY A 3 14.43 -0.62 12.02
C GLY A 3 13.93 -1.99 12.51
N ILE A 4 14.77 -2.73 13.23
CA ILE A 4 14.43 -4.06 13.77
C ILE A 4 13.31 -3.98 14.82
N PRO A 5 13.40 -3.14 15.88
CA PRO A 5 12.29 -2.99 16.82
C PRO A 5 11.04 -2.38 16.17
N GLY A 6 11.18 -1.50 15.18
CA GLY A 6 10.05 -0.99 14.40
C GLY A 6 9.28 -2.09 13.65
N PHE A 7 10.00 -3.02 13.01
CA PHE A 7 9.40 -4.17 12.33
C PHE A 7 8.69 -5.12 13.30
N VAL A 8 9.27 -5.36 14.48
CA VAL A 8 8.65 -6.19 15.52
C VAL A 8 7.34 -5.56 16.03
N ILE A 9 7.31 -4.23 16.21
CA ILE A 9 6.09 -3.51 16.63
C ILE A 9 5.02 -3.58 15.54
N ASN A 10 5.39 -3.33 14.27
CA ASN A 10 4.46 -3.42 13.14
C ASN A 10 3.87 -4.83 13.01
N TRP A 11 4.71 -5.86 13.07
CA TRP A 11 4.27 -7.26 13.04
C TRP A 11 3.37 -7.63 14.23
N PHE A 12 3.69 -7.11 15.42
CA PHE A 12 2.88 -7.34 16.62
C PHE A 12 1.50 -6.69 16.50
N GLY A 13 1.41 -5.46 15.97
CA GLY A 13 0.15 -4.76 15.72
C GLY A 13 -0.76 -5.54 14.77
N ASP A 14 -0.23 -5.93 13.61
CA ASP A 14 -0.93 -6.69 12.58
C ASP A 14 -1.40 -8.08 13.11
N SER A 15 -0.54 -8.75 13.87
CA SER A 15 -0.88 -10.04 14.49
C SER A 15 -1.90 -9.93 15.63
N LEU A 16 -1.98 -8.78 16.30
CA LEU A 16 -2.89 -8.53 17.42
C LEU A 16 -4.29 -8.16 16.93
N ASP A 17 -4.40 -7.33 15.88
CA ASP A 17 -5.69 -6.85 15.38
C ASP A 17 -6.58 -8.00 14.86
N GLY A 18 -5.98 -8.94 14.12
CA GLY A 18 -6.69 -10.14 13.63
C GLY A 18 -7.28 -11.02 14.74
N ARG A 19 -6.62 -11.12 15.90
CA ARG A 19 -7.11 -11.93 17.04
C ARG A 19 -8.11 -11.17 17.92
N LEU A 20 -7.93 -9.86 18.08
CA LEU A 20 -8.85 -9.01 18.84
C LEU A 20 -10.23 -8.90 18.16
N ALA A 21 -10.25 -8.85 16.83
CA ALA A 21 -11.48 -8.82 16.05
C ALA A 21 -12.32 -10.10 16.21
N TYR A 22 -11.66 -11.26 16.28
CA TYR A 22 -12.30 -12.56 16.49
C TYR A 22 -12.89 -12.70 17.90
N TYR A 23 -12.16 -12.26 18.93
CA TYR A 23 -12.58 -12.44 20.33
C TYR A 23 -13.74 -11.52 20.78
N ARG A 24 -14.02 -10.41 20.09
CA ARG A 24 -15.04 -9.44 20.52
C ARG A 24 -16.46 -9.66 20.01
N ASN A 25 -16.69 -10.59 19.07
CA ASN A 25 -18.02 -10.87 18.48
C ASN A 25 -18.81 -9.62 18.03
N ARG A 26 -18.12 -8.49 17.84
CA ARG A 26 -18.64 -7.18 17.45
C ARG A 26 -17.67 -6.61 16.41
N PRO A 27 -17.70 -7.14 15.17
CA PRO A 27 -16.81 -6.65 14.12
C PRO A 27 -17.21 -5.22 13.77
N LYS A 28 -16.48 -4.22 14.29
CA LYS A 28 -16.62 -2.83 13.84
C LYS A 28 -15.93 -2.66 12.49
N LYS A 29 -16.57 -3.18 11.43
CA LYS A 29 -16.00 -3.19 10.06
C LYS A 29 -15.55 -1.80 9.59
N LEU A 30 -16.34 -0.76 9.83
CA LEU A 30 -16.02 0.60 9.37
C LEU A 30 -14.91 1.27 10.20
N TYR A 31 -14.94 1.11 11.53
CA TYR A 31 -13.92 1.73 12.39
C TYR A 31 -12.54 1.10 12.20
N GLY A 32 -12.48 -0.24 12.12
CA GLY A 32 -11.24 -0.95 11.85
C GLY A 32 -10.65 -0.54 10.51
N PHE A 33 -11.48 -0.53 9.46
CA PHE A 33 -11.07 -0.09 8.12
C PHE A 33 -10.51 1.35 8.09
N THR A 34 -11.18 2.32 8.72
CA THR A 34 -10.66 3.70 8.77
C THR A 34 -9.36 3.79 9.57
N LEU A 35 -9.25 3.07 10.68
CA LEU A 35 -8.05 3.07 11.50
C LEU A 35 -6.86 2.46 10.75
N ASP A 36 -7.06 1.33 10.08
CA ASP A 36 -6.05 0.62 9.28
C ASP A 36 -5.41 1.54 8.24
N ILE A 37 -6.23 2.13 7.38
CA ILE A 37 -5.78 3.10 6.36
C ILE A 37 -5.05 4.30 6.97
N THR A 38 -5.51 4.79 8.13
CA THR A 38 -4.89 5.95 8.79
C THR A 38 -3.52 5.59 9.35
N ILE A 39 -3.39 4.43 9.97
CA ILE A 39 -2.12 3.95 10.55
C ILE A 39 -1.12 3.61 9.45
N ASP A 40 -1.55 3.00 8.35
CA ASP A 40 -0.69 2.73 7.19
C ASP A 40 -0.14 4.01 6.59
N TRP A 41 -1.00 5.03 6.40
CA TRP A 41 -0.56 6.32 5.86
C TRP A 41 0.46 7.02 6.78
N ILE A 42 0.23 7.01 8.09
CA ILE A 42 1.19 7.54 9.07
C ILE A 42 2.50 6.74 9.01
N GLY A 43 2.43 5.41 8.91
CA GLY A 43 3.59 4.54 8.80
C GLY A 43 4.46 4.88 7.59
N ILE A 44 3.85 5.09 6.43
CA ILE A 44 4.55 5.45 5.20
C ILE A 44 5.17 6.84 5.28
N ILE A 45 4.50 7.82 5.90
CA ILE A 45 5.11 9.13 6.16
C ILE A 45 6.35 8.98 7.04
N LEU A 46 6.29 8.19 8.10
CA LEU A 46 7.44 7.94 8.98
C LEU A 46 8.59 7.23 8.25
N ILE A 47 8.28 6.26 7.39
CA ILE A 47 9.28 5.60 6.54
C ILE A 47 9.92 6.60 5.57
N GLY A 48 9.13 7.45 4.92
CA GLY A 48 9.62 8.48 4.00
C GLY A 48 10.53 9.49 4.68
N VAL A 49 10.14 10.01 5.85
CA VAL A 49 10.98 10.90 6.66
C VAL A 49 12.25 10.18 7.10
N GLY A 50 12.15 8.92 7.53
CA GLY A 50 13.31 8.10 7.89
C GLY A 50 14.28 7.92 6.72
N PHE A 51 13.76 7.74 5.49
CA PHE A 51 14.57 7.60 4.29
C PHE A 51 15.23 8.92 3.89
N ILE A 52 14.53 10.05 4.02
CA ILE A 52 15.08 11.40 3.79
C ILE A 52 16.26 11.68 4.73
N VAL A 53 16.14 11.29 6.01
CA VAL A 53 17.24 11.44 6.98
C VAL A 53 18.40 10.47 6.70
N TYR A 54 18.11 9.29 6.13
CA TYR A 54 19.10 8.26 5.83
C TYR A 54 19.86 8.49 4.52
N ALA A 55 19.21 9.06 3.51
CA ALA A 55 19.73 9.17 2.16
C ALA A 55 20.05 10.63 1.81
N GLU A 56 21.33 10.93 1.58
CA GLU A 56 21.78 12.27 1.21
C GLU A 56 21.73 12.50 -0.31
N GLY A 57 21.40 13.72 -0.72
CA GLY A 57 21.47 14.17 -2.12
C GLY A 57 20.28 13.69 -2.98
N VAL A 58 20.56 13.23 -4.20
CA VAL A 58 19.52 12.86 -5.19
C VAL A 58 18.62 11.70 -4.70
N TRP A 59 19.10 10.91 -3.75
CA TRP A 59 18.35 9.80 -3.17
C TRP A 59 17.23 10.26 -2.23
N GLU A 60 17.30 11.47 -1.67
CA GLU A 60 16.23 12.06 -0.86
C GLU A 60 14.93 12.19 -1.68
N LEU A 61 15.06 12.61 -2.94
CA LEU A 61 13.95 12.73 -3.90
C LEU A 61 13.25 11.40 -4.15
N ILE A 62 13.98 10.29 -4.08
CA ILE A 62 13.41 8.95 -4.26
C ILE A 62 12.55 8.57 -3.03
N GLY A 63 13.00 8.90 -1.82
CA GLY A 63 12.20 8.71 -0.60
C GLY A 63 10.90 9.53 -0.63
N TYR A 64 10.98 10.79 -1.07
CA TYR A 64 9.79 11.61 -1.27
C TYR A 64 8.87 11.04 -2.37
N GLY A 65 9.46 10.62 -3.49
CA GLY A 65 8.74 9.98 -4.60
C GLY A 65 7.98 8.73 -4.15
N PHE A 66 8.57 7.91 -3.29
CA PHE A 66 7.91 6.74 -2.71
C PHE A 66 6.64 7.11 -1.95
N VAL A 67 6.68 8.11 -1.07
CA VAL A 67 5.51 8.57 -0.30
C VAL A 67 4.42 9.10 -1.23
N VAL A 68 4.79 9.87 -2.25
CA VAL A 68 3.84 10.39 -3.25
C VAL A 68 3.18 9.27 -4.03
N MET A 69 3.95 8.27 -4.48
CA MET A 69 3.43 7.14 -5.24
C MET A 69 2.53 6.24 -4.40
N TYR A 70 2.88 5.99 -3.15
CA TYR A 70 2.01 5.26 -2.23
C TYR A 70 0.70 6.03 -1.97
N GLY A 71 0.78 7.36 -1.83
CA GLY A 71 -0.41 8.21 -1.68
C GLY A 71 -1.34 8.14 -2.89
N TRP A 72 -0.79 8.11 -4.10
CA TRP A 72 -1.58 7.87 -5.31
C TRP A 72 -2.25 6.50 -5.27
N GLU A 73 -1.51 5.43 -4.96
CA GLU A 73 -2.06 4.08 -4.85
C GLU A 73 -3.23 4.01 -3.87
N MET A 74 -3.09 4.64 -2.69
CA MET A 74 -4.13 4.72 -1.68
C MET A 74 -5.40 5.41 -2.17
N ILE A 75 -5.27 6.51 -2.93
CA ILE A 75 -6.42 7.20 -3.53
C ILE A 75 -7.12 6.28 -4.53
N VAL A 76 -6.37 5.58 -5.39
CA VAL A 76 -6.92 4.66 -6.38
C VAL A 76 -7.61 3.48 -5.70
N ALA A 77 -7.04 2.93 -4.62
CA ALA A 77 -7.64 1.87 -3.83
C ALA A 77 -8.97 2.31 -3.18
N LEU A 78 -9.02 3.51 -2.60
CA LEU A 78 -10.25 4.08 -2.04
C LEU A 78 -11.33 4.32 -3.09
N MET A 79 -10.95 4.83 -4.27
CA MET A 79 -11.89 5.01 -5.38
C MET A 79 -12.41 3.67 -5.91
N ARG A 80 -11.54 2.67 -6.01
CA ARG A 80 -11.90 1.30 -6.42
C ARG A 80 -12.90 0.68 -5.46
N LEU A 81 -12.70 0.85 -4.15
CA LEU A 81 -13.66 0.43 -3.13
C LEU A 81 -15.02 1.07 -3.35
N ARG A 82 -15.03 2.39 -3.56
CA ARG A 82 -16.27 3.16 -3.71
C ARG A 82 -17.05 2.75 -4.96
N LEU A 83 -16.36 2.48 -6.07
CA LEU A 83 -16.99 2.08 -7.33
C LEU A 83 -17.45 0.62 -7.32
N THR A 84 -16.62 -0.29 -6.82
CA THR A 84 -16.88 -1.74 -6.96
C THR A 84 -17.72 -2.30 -5.82
N GLY A 85 -17.81 -1.60 -4.68
CA GLY A 85 -18.50 -2.08 -3.47
C GLY A 85 -17.84 -3.29 -2.80
N ASN A 86 -16.90 -3.95 -3.48
CA ASN A 86 -16.05 -5.02 -2.99
C ASN A 86 -14.62 -4.49 -2.84
N TYR A 87 -14.10 -4.52 -1.61
CA TYR A 87 -12.67 -4.34 -1.34
C TYR A 87 -11.95 -5.63 -1.74
N SER A 88 -11.74 -5.85 -3.04
CA SER A 88 -10.80 -6.87 -3.48
C SER A 88 -9.47 -6.20 -3.76
N ILE A 89 -8.54 -6.32 -2.80
CA ILE A 89 -7.09 -6.06 -3.01
C ILE A 89 -6.47 -7.21 -3.86
N ASP A 90 -7.27 -7.96 -4.62
CA ASP A 90 -6.83 -9.15 -5.36
C ASP A 90 -6.20 -8.82 -6.74
N PHE A 91 -5.60 -7.64 -6.89
CA PHE A 91 -4.77 -7.37 -8.07
C PHE A 91 -3.36 -7.95 -7.94
N PHE A 92 -2.91 -8.24 -6.71
CA PHE A 92 -1.74 -9.06 -6.46
C PHE A 92 -2.15 -10.13 -5.46
N LYS A 93 -2.29 -11.39 -5.90
CA LYS A 93 -2.48 -12.58 -5.05
C LYS A 93 -1.21 -12.82 -4.23
N VAL A 94 -0.80 -11.86 -3.41
CA VAL A 94 0.42 -11.93 -2.62
C VAL A 94 0.03 -11.89 -1.16
N GLY A 95 0.04 -13.07 -0.56
CA GLY A 95 -0.32 -13.27 0.82
C GLY A 95 0.71 -12.65 1.78
N PRO A 96 0.35 -12.52 3.07
CA PRO A 96 1.25 -11.98 4.11
C PRO A 96 2.59 -12.72 4.17
N THR A 97 2.59 -14.01 3.83
CA THR A 97 3.79 -14.86 3.82
C THR A 97 4.76 -14.46 2.71
N GLU A 98 4.27 -14.17 1.51
CA GLU A 98 5.12 -13.84 0.35
C GLU A 98 5.74 -12.45 0.51
N VAL A 99 4.97 -11.49 1.05
CA VAL A 99 5.49 -10.16 1.41
C VAL A 99 6.63 -10.26 2.42
N ARG A 100 6.49 -11.13 3.44
CA ARG A 100 7.55 -11.34 4.45
C ARG A 100 8.81 -11.97 3.86
N ILE A 101 8.68 -12.90 2.91
CA ILE A 101 9.84 -13.51 2.23
C ILE A 101 10.60 -12.46 1.43
N VAL A 102 9.89 -11.59 0.70
CA VAL A 102 10.50 -10.50 -0.06
C VAL A 102 11.24 -9.54 0.87
N LEU A 103 10.64 -9.16 2.01
CA LEU A 103 11.29 -8.29 3.00
C LEU A 103 12.58 -8.91 3.57
N ILE A 104 12.57 -10.21 3.89
CA ILE A 104 13.76 -10.91 4.38
C ILE A 104 14.86 -10.91 3.32
N LEU A 105 14.51 -11.14 2.05
CA LEU A 105 15.48 -11.09 0.94
C LEU A 105 16.10 -9.71 0.81
N VAL A 106 15.32 -8.63 0.88
CA VAL A 106 15.84 -7.25 0.81
C VAL A 106 16.83 -6.97 1.94
N LEU A 107 16.50 -7.39 3.17
CA LEU A 107 17.40 -7.22 4.32
C LEU A 107 18.70 -8.03 4.20
N ILE A 108 18.63 -9.25 3.65
CA ILE A 108 19.83 -10.06 3.38
C ILE A 108 20.68 -9.41 2.29
N THR A 109 20.05 -8.85 1.25
CA THR A 109 20.76 -8.22 0.13
C THR A 109 21.52 -6.97 0.60
N GLU A 110 20.93 -6.17 1.48
CA GLU A 110 21.59 -5.03 2.12
C GLU A 110 22.80 -5.45 2.98
N LEU A 111 22.72 -6.60 3.66
CA LEU A 111 23.84 -7.11 4.45
C LEU A 111 25.04 -7.52 3.58
N LEU A 112 24.78 -7.97 2.35
CA LEU A 112 25.82 -8.42 1.41
C LEU A 112 26.39 -7.27 0.57
N LEU A 113 25.58 -6.27 0.22
CA LEU A 113 25.95 -5.12 -0.61
C LEU A 113 25.49 -3.82 0.07
N PRO A 114 26.40 -3.07 0.73
CA PRO A 114 26.08 -1.77 1.30
C PRO A 114 25.53 -0.83 0.22
N ASP A 115 24.54 0.01 0.58
CA ASP A 115 23.79 0.92 -0.32
C ASP A 115 22.79 0.25 -1.28
N SER A 116 22.57 -1.07 -1.20
CA SER A 116 21.59 -1.78 -2.04
C SER A 116 20.16 -1.26 -1.83
N ILE A 117 19.82 -0.78 -0.62
CA ILE A 117 18.52 -0.18 -0.30
C ILE A 117 18.19 1.01 -1.21
N ARG A 118 19.18 1.82 -1.61
CA ARG A 118 18.95 3.00 -2.46
C ARG A 118 18.47 2.61 -3.86
N TYR A 119 19.14 1.63 -4.46
CA TYR A 119 18.77 1.08 -5.77
C TYR A 119 17.45 0.33 -5.71
N PHE A 120 17.20 -0.40 -4.62
CA PHE A 120 15.93 -1.08 -4.41
C PHE A 120 14.77 -0.08 -4.28
N ALA A 121 14.94 1.01 -3.53
CA ALA A 121 13.94 2.06 -3.40
C ALA A 121 13.61 2.72 -4.74
N LEU A 122 14.62 2.97 -5.58
CA LEU A 122 14.41 3.47 -6.94
C LEU A 122 13.59 2.49 -7.78
N LEU A 123 13.96 1.20 -7.75
CA LEU A 123 13.24 0.15 -8.48
C LEU A 123 11.78 0.03 -8.03
N VAL A 124 11.53 0.07 -6.71
CA VAL A 124 10.17 0.08 -6.15
C VAL A 124 9.39 1.31 -6.62
N CYS A 125 9.98 2.50 -6.62
CA CYS A 125 9.31 3.71 -7.10
C CYS A 125 8.91 3.59 -8.59
N ILE A 126 9.79 3.04 -9.43
CA ILE A 126 9.50 2.83 -10.86
C ILE A 126 8.34 1.83 -11.03
N ILE A 127 8.36 0.72 -10.29
CA ILE A 127 7.29 -0.28 -10.32
C ILE A 127 5.96 0.35 -9.87
N LEU A 128 5.96 1.05 -8.73
CA LEU A 128 4.77 1.72 -8.21
C LEU A 128 4.21 2.74 -9.20
N PHE A 129 5.07 3.52 -9.87
CA PHE A 129 4.63 4.46 -10.89
C PHE A 129 3.91 3.75 -12.04
N ILE A 130 4.47 2.66 -12.56
CA ILE A 130 3.86 1.87 -13.64
C ILE A 130 2.52 1.28 -13.17
N VAL A 131 2.49 0.69 -11.97
CA VAL A 131 1.28 0.11 -11.38
C VAL A 131 0.20 1.17 -11.23
N ASN A 132 0.51 2.33 -10.66
CA ASN A 132 -0.43 3.43 -10.47
C ASN A 132 -1.04 3.92 -11.78
N ILE A 133 -0.26 4.00 -12.86
CA ILE A 133 -0.76 4.35 -14.19
C ILE A 133 -1.75 3.29 -14.68
N ILE A 134 -1.36 2.01 -14.63
CA ILE A 134 -2.21 0.90 -15.07
C ILE A 134 -3.51 0.86 -14.27
N ASP A 135 -3.42 0.99 -12.96
CA ASP A 135 -4.56 0.92 -12.06
C ASP A 135 -5.51 2.09 -12.23
N THR A 136 -4.98 3.30 -12.43
CA THR A 136 -5.79 4.47 -12.76
C THR A 136 -6.54 4.28 -14.06
N HIS A 137 -5.88 3.78 -15.12
CA HIS A 137 -6.54 3.49 -16.40
C HIS A 137 -7.62 2.41 -16.28
N ASN A 138 -7.33 1.33 -15.55
CA ASN A 138 -8.30 0.27 -15.29
C ASN A 138 -9.52 0.81 -14.53
N LEU A 139 -9.29 1.67 -13.53
CA LEU A 139 -10.34 2.28 -12.74
C LEU A 139 -11.24 3.19 -13.58
N LEU A 140 -10.65 4.01 -14.46
CA LEU A 140 -11.42 4.87 -15.38
C LEU A 140 -12.30 4.04 -16.32
N ARG A 141 -11.76 2.94 -16.86
CA ARG A 141 -12.54 2.02 -17.71
C ARG A 141 -13.67 1.35 -16.94
N ILE A 142 -13.44 1.00 -15.67
CA ILE A 142 -14.48 0.45 -14.79
C ILE A 142 -15.59 1.48 -14.57
N ALA A 143 -15.24 2.74 -14.30
CA ALA A 143 -16.21 3.82 -14.11
C ALA A 143 -17.06 4.07 -15.38
N GLU A 144 -16.42 4.17 -16.56
CA GLU A 144 -17.13 4.36 -17.83
C GLU A 144 -18.15 3.23 -18.10
N ASN A 145 -17.78 1.98 -17.83
CA ASN A 145 -18.69 0.85 -17.97
C ASN A 145 -19.90 0.92 -17.01
N MET A 146 -19.75 1.53 -15.83
CA MET A 146 -20.86 1.74 -14.91
C MET A 146 -21.79 2.84 -15.42
N ASP A 147 -21.24 3.97 -15.85
CA ASP A 147 -22.00 5.09 -16.42
C ASP A 147 -22.82 4.65 -17.65
N LEU A 148 -22.23 3.83 -18.53
CA LEU A 148 -22.92 3.27 -19.69
C LEU A 148 -24.07 2.34 -19.29
N LYS A 149 -23.91 1.53 -18.25
CA LYS A 149 -24.97 0.65 -17.74
C LYS A 149 -26.13 1.46 -17.15
N GLU A 150 -25.84 2.53 -16.41
CA GLU A 150 -26.87 3.40 -15.84
C GLU A 150 -27.66 4.13 -16.94
N ARG A 151 -26.97 4.66 -17.96
CA ARG A 151 -27.64 5.32 -19.12
C ARG A 151 -28.57 4.36 -19.87
N ASN A 152 -28.09 3.17 -20.21
CA ASN A 152 -28.89 2.17 -20.92
C ASN A 152 -30.12 1.71 -20.11
N GLN A 153 -30.04 1.69 -18.77
CA GLN A 153 -31.18 1.39 -17.90
C GLN A 153 -32.19 2.55 -17.82
N SER A 154 -31.73 3.79 -17.97
CA SER A 154 -32.59 4.98 -17.96
C SER A 154 -33.32 5.19 -19.29
N GLU A 155 -32.72 4.83 -20.43
CA GLU A 155 -33.32 4.96 -21.76
C GLU A 155 -34.25 3.78 -22.13
N GLY A 156 -34.13 2.64 -21.44
CA GLY A 156 -34.99 1.46 -21.63
C GLY A 156 -36.29 1.47 -20.80
N LYS A 157 -36.57 2.54 -20.05
CA LYS A 157 -37.82 2.76 -19.29
C LYS A 157 -38.65 3.84 -19.96
#